data_AF-A0A2H1L4F7-F1
#
_entry.id   AF-A0A2H1L4F7-F1
#
_cell.length_a   1.000
_cell.length_b   1.000
_cell.length_c   1.000
_cell.angle_alpha   90.00
_cell.angle_beta   90.00
_cell.angle_gamma   90.00
#
_symmetry.space_group_name_H-M   'P 1'
#
loop_
_entity.id
_entity.type
_entity.pdbx_description
1 polymer ?
#
loop_
_entity_poly.entity_id
_entity_poly.type
_entity_poly.pdbx_seq_one_letter_code
_entity_poly.pdbx_strand_id
1 'polypeptide(L)' 'MSIYQVLNPATGEVVETYPTATDEQIVEAQDRSAAAFTGWSETTVAERAA' A
#
# COMPACT_ATOMS: atom_id res chain seq x y z
N MET A 1 4.45 -13.73 -13.06
CA MET A 1 4.00 -12.37 -12.66
C MET A 1 2.51 -12.42 -12.47
N SER A 2 2.01 -12.13 -11.26
CA SER A 2 0.59 -11.86 -11.07
C SER A 2 0.35 -10.39 -11.38
N ILE A 3 -0.66 -10.05 -12.18
CA ILE A 3 -1.07 -8.67 -12.44
C ILE A 3 -2.27 -8.41 -11.53
N TYR A 4 -2.22 -7.34 -10.73
CA TYR A 4 -3.39 -6.92 -9.96
C TYR A 4 -4.40 -6.33 -10.94
N GLN A 5 -5.66 -6.76 -10.85
CA GLN A 5 -6.69 -6.29 -11.77
C GLN A 5 -8.04 -6.22 -11.09
N VAL A 6 -8.86 -5.29 -11.56
CA VAL A 6 -10.27 -5.18 -11.17
C VAL A 6 -11.09 -5.93 -12.22
N LEU A 7 -11.81 -6.95 -11.77
CA LEU A 7 -12.68 -7.76 -12.60
C LEU A 7 -14.13 -7.48 -12.23
N ASN A 8 -14.99 -7.26 -13.24
CA ASN A 8 -16.42 -7.25 -13.04
C ASN A 8 -16.91 -8.69 -12.82
N PRO A 9 -17.45 -9.06 -11.65
CA PRO A 9 -17.88 -10.43 -11.39
C PRO A 9 -19.13 -10.84 -12.17
N ALA A 10 -19.94 -9.88 -12.65
CA ALA A 10 -21.16 -10.16 -13.40
C ALA A 10 -20.91 -10.42 -14.89
N THR A 11 -19.89 -9.77 -15.48
CA THR A 11 -19.55 -9.91 -16.91
C THR A 11 -18.27 -10.71 -17.16
N GLY A 12 -17.40 -10.84 -16.16
CA GLY A 12 -16.08 -11.45 -16.29
C GLY A 12 -15.04 -10.55 -16.96
N GLU A 13 -15.36 -9.29 -17.22
CA GLU A 13 -14.47 -8.36 -17.92
C GLU A 13 -13.47 -7.70 -16.97
N VAL A 14 -12.25 -7.48 -17.47
CA VAL A 14 -11.23 -6.70 -16.78
C VAL A 14 -11.51 -5.21 -16.99
N VAL A 15 -11.77 -4.52 -15.91
CA VAL A 15 -12.06 -3.07 -15.89
C VAL A 15 -10.76 -2.27 -15.84
N GLU A 16 -9.78 -2.73 -15.06
CA GLU A 16 -8.52 -2.03 -14.87
C GLU A 16 -7.41 -2.99 -14.43
N THR A 17 -6.16 -2.65 -14.74
CA THR A 17 -4.96 -3.39 -14.32
C THR A 17 -3.96 -2.48 -13.64
N TYR A 18 -3.25 -3.02 -12.66
CA TYR A 18 -2.23 -2.33 -11.89
C TYR A 18 -0.92 -3.13 -11.91
N PRO A 19 0.23 -2.44 -12.06
CA PRO A 19 1.52 -3.08 -12.00
C PRO A 19 1.79 -3.66 -10.60
N THR A 20 2.63 -4.69 -10.55
CA THR A 20 3.23 -5.12 -9.28
C THR A 20 4.39 -4.19 -8.92
N ALA A 21 4.63 -4.03 -7.62
CA ALA A 21 5.78 -3.27 -7.16
C ALA A 21 7.08 -3.99 -7.55
N THR A 22 8.11 -3.22 -7.90
CA THR A 22 9.48 -3.74 -8.05
C THR A 22 10.12 -3.96 -6.68
N ASP A 23 11.23 -4.70 -6.65
CA ASP A 23 11.99 -4.93 -5.43
C ASP A 23 12.46 -3.59 -4.81
N GLU A 24 12.92 -2.65 -5.64
CA GLU A 24 13.34 -1.33 -5.20
C GLU A 24 12.18 -0.52 -4.60
N GLN A 25 10.99 -0.58 -5.21
CA GLN A 25 9.80 0.10 -4.71
C GLN A 25 9.34 -0.47 -3.36
N ILE A 26 9.51 -1.78 -3.15
CA ILE A 26 9.23 -2.43 -1.87
C ILE A 26 10.20 -1.95 -0.79
N VAL A 27 11.51 -1.91 -1.09
CA VAL A 27 12.52 -1.42 -0.15
C VAL A 27 12.25 0.05 0.20
N GLU A 28 11.99 0.90 -0.79
CA GLU A 28 11.68 2.31 -0.56
C GLU A 28 10.43 2.49 0.32
N ALA A 29 9.38 1.69 0.12
CA ALA A 29 8.19 1.73 0.95
C ALA A 29 8.48 1.32 2.42
N GLN A 30 9.36 0.34 2.63
CA GLN A 30 9.80 -0.07 3.96
C GLN A 30 10.62 1.03 4.65
N ASP A 31 11.57 1.64 3.94
CA ASP A 31 12.40 2.72 4.48
C ASP A 31 11.56 3.94 4.89
N ARG A 32 10.59 4.34 4.05
CA ARG A 32 9.65 5.42 4.38
C ARG A 32 8.81 5.07 5.60
N SER A 33 8.36 3.82 5.72
CA SER A 33 7.59 3.35 6.87
C SER A 33 8.42 3.39 8.16
N ALA A 34 9.67 2.94 8.11
CA ALA A 34 10.60 2.97 9.24
C ALA A 34 10.93 4.41 9.68
N ALA A 35 11.18 5.30 8.73
CA ALA A 35 11.46 6.71 9.01
C ALA A 35 10.26 7.41 9.68
N ALA A 36 9.04 7.14 9.20
CA ALA A 36 7.82 7.69 9.79
C ALA A 36 7.50 7.12 11.17
N PHE A 37 7.83 5.84 11.41
CA PHE A 37 7.50 5.14 12.64
C PHE A 37 8.09 5.80 13.88
N THR A 38 9.32 6.30 13.84
CA THR A 38 9.98 6.92 15.00
C THR A 38 9.10 8.00 15.63
N GLY A 39 8.68 9.00 14.86
CA GLY A 39 7.80 10.07 15.38
C GLY A 39 6.36 9.61 15.62
N TRP A 40 5.83 8.75 14.76
CA TRP A 40 4.45 8.25 14.91
C TRP A 40 4.28 7.38 16.17
N SER A 41 5.30 6.64 16.56
CA SER A 41 5.28 5.76 17.74
C SER A 41 5.13 6.52 19.05
N GLU A 42 5.57 7.78 19.09
CA GLU A 42 5.46 8.67 20.24
C GLU A 42 4.10 9.40 20.29
N THR A 43 3.33 9.35 19.20
CA THR A 43 2.01 9.99 19.14
C THR A 43 1.02 9.26 20.06
N THR A 44 0.40 10.01 20.97
CA THR A 44 -0.54 9.45 21.94
C THR A 44 -1.77 8.86 21.25
N VAL A 45 -2.51 8.02 21.96
CA VAL A 45 -3.76 7.44 21.43
C VAL A 45 -4.79 8.55 21.16
N ALA A 46 -4.87 9.57 22.02
CA ALA A 46 -5.79 10.69 21.84
C ALA A 46 -5.48 11.48 20.56
N GLU A 47 -4.21 11.78 20.31
CA GLU A 47 -3.76 12.47 19.09
C GLU A 47 -3.99 11.63 17.83
N ARG A 48 -3.85 10.29 17.90
CA ARG A 48 -4.12 9.40 16.76
C ARG A 48 -5.61 9.19 16.48
N ALA A 49 -6.48 9.46 17.45
CA ALA A 49 -7.92 9.27 17.34
C ALA A 49 -8.70 10.54 16.96
N ALA A 50 -8.05 11.70 17.04
CA ALA A 50 -8.60 13.00 16.63
C ALA A 50 -8.63 13.15 15.10
#